data_AF-A0A6J1WXG2-F1
#
_entry.id   AF-A0A6J1WXG2-F1
#
_cell.length_a   1.000
_cell.length_b   1.000
_cell.length_c   1.000
_cell.angle_alpha   90.00
_cell.angle_beta   90.00
_cell.angle_gamma   90.00
#
_symmetry.space_group_name_H-M   'P 1'
#
loop_
_entity.id
_entity.type
_entity.pdbx_description
1 polymer ?
#
loop_
_entity_poly.entity_id
_entity_poly.type
_entity_poly.pdbx_seq_one_letter_code
_entity_poly.pdbx_strand_id
1 'polypeptide(L)'
;MEDEVTFLFQLGVLRDAVSAPAHLLTLSHLKELAVKFVHDKIPDNGLNRLPERILLFRHDYCSPNVLQLINCATDVTDETLVEIVLTANPLLCEGMLEAPPPRPHALAVHSYKAPTFCDFCGEMLFGLVRQGLKCEGCGQNYHKRCAVKVPSNCTAPPPPALVAAAGGGGRRQSASPRSPSRSSTHSHASHDDSLVRRLADLVTGNN
;
A
#
# COMPACT_ATOMS: atom_id res chain seq x y z
N MET A 1 -17.28 -44.79 -1.61
CA MET A 1 -17.62 -43.58 -2.39
C MET A 1 -17.04 -42.47 -1.56
N GLU A 2 -15.99 -41.82 -2.04
CA GLU A 2 -15.36 -40.72 -1.29
C GLU A 2 -16.32 -39.54 -1.34
N ASP A 3 -16.68 -38.98 -0.19
CA ASP A 3 -17.56 -37.82 -0.13
C ASP A 3 -16.79 -36.61 -0.67
N GLU A 4 -17.16 -36.13 -1.86
CA GLU A 4 -16.66 -34.90 -2.47
C GLU A 4 -17.67 -33.76 -2.28
N VAL A 5 -17.16 -32.54 -2.14
CA VAL A 5 -17.97 -31.32 -2.08
C VAL A 5 -17.64 -30.48 -3.31
N THR A 6 -18.68 -30.07 -4.05
CA THR A 6 -18.52 -29.21 -5.23
C THR A 6 -19.06 -27.83 -4.94
N PHE A 7 -18.24 -26.79 -5.12
CA PHE A 7 -18.60 -25.40 -4.85
C PHE A 7 -18.09 -24.50 -5.97
N LEU A 8 -18.49 -23.22 -5.94
CA LEU A 8 -18.18 -22.27 -7.01
C LEU A 8 -17.29 -21.16 -6.49
N PHE A 9 -16.13 -20.97 -7.11
CA PHE A 9 -15.35 -19.75 -6.88
C PHE A 9 -15.80 -18.64 -7.82
N GLN A 10 -15.85 -17.43 -7.29
CA GLN A 10 -16.13 -16.21 -8.05
C GLN A 10 -15.07 -15.14 -7.74
N LEU A 11 -14.58 -14.47 -8.77
CA LEU A 11 -13.70 -13.30 -8.66
C LEU A 11 -14.10 -12.29 -9.75
N GLY A 12 -14.82 -11.25 -9.38
CA GLY A 12 -15.38 -10.32 -10.37
C GLY A 12 -16.34 -11.07 -11.31
N VAL A 13 -16.08 -11.04 -12.62
CA VAL A 13 -16.88 -11.79 -13.62
C VAL A 13 -16.41 -13.23 -13.83
N LEU A 14 -15.26 -13.61 -13.27
CA LEU A 14 -14.71 -14.96 -13.42
C LEU A 14 -15.41 -15.89 -12.43
N ARG A 15 -15.92 -17.02 -12.92
CA ARG A 15 -16.54 -18.06 -12.10
C ARG A 15 -16.14 -19.45 -12.60
N ASP A 16 -15.84 -20.35 -11.68
CA ASP A 16 -15.57 -21.75 -12.01
C ASP A 16 -15.94 -22.68 -10.86
N ALA A 17 -16.27 -23.92 -11.21
CA ALA A 17 -16.60 -24.97 -10.25
C ALA A 17 -15.32 -25.67 -9.76
N VAL A 18 -15.29 -25.97 -8.47
CA VAL A 18 -14.19 -26.68 -7.82
C VAL A 18 -14.78 -27.80 -6.98
N SER A 19 -14.26 -29.01 -7.19
CA SER A 19 -14.59 -30.19 -6.40
C SER A 19 -13.38 -30.56 -5.54
N ALA A 20 -13.62 -30.84 -4.26
CA ALA A 20 -12.59 -31.28 -3.33
C ALA A 20 -13.13 -32.37 -2.39
N PRO A 21 -12.29 -33.33 -1.95
CA PRO A 21 -12.71 -34.33 -0.98
C PRO A 21 -13.08 -33.67 0.35
N ALA A 22 -14.27 -33.98 0.88
CA ALA A 22 -14.82 -33.34 2.08
C ALA A 22 -13.88 -33.44 3.29
N HIS A 23 -13.18 -34.57 3.41
CA HIS A 23 -12.26 -34.84 4.51
C HIS A 23 -10.93 -34.07 4.42
N LEU A 24 -10.56 -33.54 3.25
CA LEU A 24 -9.36 -32.71 3.06
C LEU A 24 -9.69 -31.21 3.07
N LEU A 25 -10.99 -30.86 3.07
CA LEU A 25 -11.43 -29.48 3.02
C LEU A 25 -11.17 -28.79 4.37
N THR A 26 -10.04 -28.08 4.43
CA THR A 26 -9.67 -27.18 5.51
C THR A 26 -9.62 -25.75 5.00
N LEU A 27 -9.58 -24.75 5.88
CA LEU A 27 -9.42 -23.36 5.43
C LEU A 27 -8.12 -23.12 4.66
N SER A 28 -7.03 -23.80 5.04
CA SER A 28 -5.76 -23.71 4.30
C SER A 28 -5.92 -24.27 2.90
N HIS A 29 -6.49 -25.47 2.79
CA HIS A 29 -6.73 -26.11 1.49
C HIS A 29 -7.66 -25.29 0.61
N LEU A 30 -8.74 -24.72 1.16
CA LEU A 30 -9.64 -23.84 0.45
C LEU A 30 -8.92 -22.58 -0.09
N LYS A 31 -8.02 -21.99 0.71
CA LYS A 31 -7.18 -20.87 0.25
C LYS A 31 -6.19 -21.29 -0.83
N GLU A 32 -5.58 -22.47 -0.73
CA GLU A 32 -4.68 -23.01 -1.77
C GLU A 32 -5.43 -23.19 -3.10
N LEU A 33 -6.65 -23.72 -3.06
CA LEU A 33 -7.51 -23.85 -4.24
C LEU A 33 -7.87 -22.47 -4.83
N ALA A 34 -8.16 -21.48 -3.99
CA ALA A 34 -8.43 -20.11 -4.44
C ALA A 34 -7.19 -19.46 -5.07
N VAL A 35 -6.00 -19.67 -4.51
CA VAL A 35 -4.72 -19.20 -5.09
C VAL A 35 -4.50 -19.84 -6.46
N LYS A 36 -4.71 -21.16 -6.57
CA LYS A 36 -4.62 -21.88 -7.84
C LYS A 36 -5.59 -21.30 -8.87
N PHE A 37 -6.86 -21.11 -8.50
CA PHE A 37 -7.86 -20.48 -9.36
C PHE A 37 -7.41 -19.10 -9.88
N VAL A 38 -6.87 -18.25 -9.00
CA VAL A 38 -6.38 -16.91 -9.37
C VAL A 38 -5.21 -17.00 -10.34
N HIS A 39 -4.27 -17.93 -10.14
CA HIS A 39 -3.15 -18.13 -11.06
C HIS A 39 -3.60 -18.68 -12.42
N ASP A 40 -4.55 -19.60 -12.44
CA ASP A 40 -5.06 -20.23 -13.66
C ASP A 40 -5.87 -19.23 -14.51
N LYS A 41 -6.70 -18.40 -13.88
CA LYS A 41 -7.55 -17.42 -14.58
C LYS A 41 -6.87 -16.08 -14.85
N ILE A 42 -5.87 -15.71 -14.05
CA ILE A 42 -5.13 -14.44 -14.19
C ILE A 42 -3.62 -14.75 -14.18
N PRO A 43 -3.08 -15.28 -15.28
CA PRO A 43 -1.65 -15.45 -15.42
C PRO A 43 -0.93 -14.09 -15.37
N ASP A 44 0.30 -14.08 -14.86
CA ASP A 44 1.10 -12.87 -14.67
C ASP A 44 0.37 -11.77 -13.88
N ASN A 45 -0.44 -12.16 -12.90
CA ASN A 45 -1.19 -11.25 -12.03
C ASN A 45 -0.31 -10.23 -11.30
N GLY A 46 1.01 -10.40 -11.22
CA GLY A 46 1.93 -9.48 -10.55
C GLY A 46 1.69 -9.39 -9.03
N LEU A 47 0.86 -10.30 -8.49
CA LEU A 47 0.47 -10.34 -7.10
C LEU A 47 1.43 -11.24 -6.32
N ASN A 48 2.30 -10.62 -5.52
CA ASN A 48 3.11 -11.33 -4.56
C ASN A 48 2.29 -11.68 -3.31
N ARG A 49 2.58 -12.83 -2.68
CA ARG A 49 1.96 -13.26 -1.41
C ARG A 49 0.42 -13.40 -1.47
N LEU A 50 -0.10 -13.90 -2.60
CA LEU A 50 -1.53 -14.16 -2.80
C LEU A 50 -2.26 -14.85 -1.63
N PRO A 51 -1.71 -15.90 -0.98
CA PRO A 51 -2.38 -16.58 0.13
C PRO A 51 -2.75 -15.66 1.31
N GLU A 52 -1.98 -14.58 1.51
CA GLU A 52 -2.20 -13.59 2.57
C GLU A 52 -3.14 -12.47 2.13
N ARG A 53 -3.33 -12.31 0.81
CA ARG A 53 -4.17 -11.26 0.23
C ARG A 53 -5.59 -11.72 -0.09
N ILE A 54 -5.82 -13.03 -0.13
CA ILE A 54 -7.12 -13.62 -0.44
C ILE A 54 -7.97 -13.70 0.83
N LEU A 55 -9.14 -13.05 0.76
CA LEU A 55 -10.26 -13.24 1.68
C LEU A 55 -11.36 -14.01 0.94
N LEU A 56 -12.01 -14.93 1.65
CA LEU A 56 -13.06 -15.77 1.09
C LEU A 56 -14.38 -15.49 1.81
N PHE A 57 -15.41 -15.20 1.02
CA PHE A 57 -16.75 -14.91 1.53
C PHE A 57 -17.74 -15.89 0.92
N ARG A 58 -18.72 -16.35 1.71
CA ARG A 58 -19.88 -17.06 1.18
C ARG A 58 -21.03 -16.08 0.97
N HIS A 59 -21.88 -16.39 -0.01
CA HIS A 59 -23.12 -15.65 -0.23
C HIS A 59 -24.25 -16.25 0.63
N ASP A 60 -24.80 -15.44 1.53
CA ASP A 60 -25.99 -15.78 2.32
C ASP A 60 -27.09 -14.74 2.03
N TYR A 61 -27.96 -15.06 1.07
CA TYR A 61 -29.07 -14.18 0.66
C TYR A 61 -30.21 -14.10 1.69
N CYS A 62 -30.17 -14.91 2.74
CA CYS A 62 -31.11 -14.85 3.86
C CYS A 62 -30.63 -13.88 4.96
N SER A 63 -29.36 -13.46 4.90
CA SER A 63 -28.74 -12.51 5.83
C SER A 63 -28.77 -11.08 5.25
N PRO A 64 -28.95 -10.04 6.10
CA PRO A 64 -28.81 -8.65 5.66
C PRO A 64 -27.38 -8.33 5.19
N ASN A 65 -26.39 -9.07 5.69
CA ASN A 65 -25.02 -9.07 5.18
C ASN A 65 -24.87 -10.24 4.22
N VAL A 66 -25.04 -9.98 2.92
CA VAL A 66 -25.02 -11.02 1.88
C VAL A 66 -23.65 -11.70 1.78
N LEU A 67 -22.56 -10.96 1.99
CA LEU A 67 -21.21 -11.51 2.03
C LEU A 67 -20.80 -11.81 3.48
N GLN A 68 -20.67 -13.10 3.80
CA GLN A 68 -20.23 -13.55 5.11
C GLN A 68 -18.82 -14.15 5.00
N LEU A 69 -17.89 -13.68 5.84
CA LEU A 69 -16.52 -14.18 5.85
C LEU A 69 -16.50 -15.66 6.25
N ILE A 70 -15.82 -16.48 5.45
CA ILE A 70 -15.65 -17.92 5.72
C ILE A 70 -14.57 -18.07 6.80
N ASN A 71 -14.98 -18.50 7.99
CA ASN A 71 -14.09 -18.71 9.14
C ASN A 71 -13.89 -20.21 9.45
N CYS A 72 -14.66 -21.09 8.82
CA CYS A 72 -14.46 -22.53 8.89
C CYS A 72 -14.71 -23.19 7.54
N ALA A 73 -14.00 -24.29 7.26
CA ALA A 73 -14.22 -25.06 6.03
C ALA A 73 -15.61 -25.69 5.97
N THR A 74 -16.25 -25.94 7.12
CA THR A 74 -17.64 -26.42 7.21
C THR A 74 -18.67 -25.42 6.71
N ASP A 75 -18.29 -24.15 6.55
CA ASP A 75 -19.17 -23.12 5.98
C ASP A 75 -19.31 -23.28 4.45
N VAL A 76 -18.49 -24.14 3.84
CA VAL A 76 -18.51 -24.48 2.41
C VAL A 76 -19.13 -25.86 2.25
N THR A 77 -20.31 -25.89 1.65
CA THR A 77 -21.03 -27.10 1.28
C THR A 77 -21.24 -27.16 -0.22
N ASP A 78 -21.88 -28.21 -0.70
CA ASP A 78 -22.22 -28.34 -2.12
C ASP A 78 -23.00 -27.10 -2.60
N GLU A 79 -22.70 -26.65 -3.82
CA GLU A 79 -23.26 -25.46 -4.48
C GLU A 79 -22.99 -24.11 -3.78
N THR A 80 -22.13 -24.08 -2.75
CA THR A 80 -21.79 -22.81 -2.08
C THR A 80 -21.07 -21.87 -3.05
N LEU A 81 -21.54 -20.63 -3.14
CA LEU A 81 -20.87 -19.58 -3.89
C LEU A 81 -19.84 -18.88 -3.00
N VAL A 82 -18.57 -19.09 -3.29
CA VAL A 82 -17.43 -18.51 -2.59
C VAL A 82 -16.84 -17.35 -3.42
N GLU A 83 -17.04 -16.14 -2.94
CA GLU A 83 -16.45 -14.92 -3.49
C GLU A 83 -15.01 -14.76 -2.98
N ILE A 84 -14.06 -14.67 -3.92
CA ILE A 84 -12.66 -14.38 -3.69
C ILE A 84 -12.50 -12.86 -3.73
N VAL A 85 -12.10 -12.27 -2.61
CA VAL A 85 -11.80 -10.84 -2.52
C VAL A 85 -10.31 -10.68 -2.30
N LEU A 86 -9.66 -9.96 -3.23
CA LEU A 86 -8.24 -9.63 -3.14
C LEU A 86 -8.07 -8.31 -2.38
N THR A 87 -7.39 -8.35 -1.24
CA THR A 87 -7.06 -7.14 -0.50
C THR A 87 -5.92 -6.39 -1.18
N ALA A 88 -6.14 -5.11 -1.44
CA ALA A 88 -5.11 -4.20 -1.91
C ALA A 88 -4.22 -3.67 -0.77
N ASN A 89 -4.43 -4.13 0.48
CA ASN A 89 -3.78 -3.54 1.63
C ASN A 89 -2.27 -3.86 1.67
N PRO A 90 -1.37 -2.88 1.45
CA PRO A 90 0.08 -3.10 1.49
C PRO A 90 0.59 -3.38 2.91
N LEU A 91 -0.23 -3.13 3.93
CA LEU A 91 0.14 -3.22 5.35
C LEU A 91 0.21 -4.65 5.90
N LEU A 92 -0.20 -5.66 5.13
CA LEU A 92 -0.04 -7.08 5.49
C LEU A 92 1.24 -7.70 4.91
N CYS A 93 2.08 -6.91 4.23
CA CYS A 93 3.41 -7.35 3.78
C CYS A 93 4.43 -7.27 4.94
N GLU A 94 4.21 -8.06 5.98
CA GLU A 94 5.23 -8.35 6.99
C GLU A 94 6.33 -9.16 6.30
N GLY A 95 7.35 -8.51 5.71
CA GLY A 95 8.58 -9.21 5.31
C GLY A 95 9.22 -8.91 3.95
N MET A 96 9.07 -7.73 3.36
CA MET A 96 10.10 -7.26 2.41
C MET A 96 10.37 -5.75 2.57
N LEU A 97 11.37 -5.47 3.41
CA LEU A 97 12.26 -4.30 3.40
C LEU A 97 11.63 -2.89 3.33
N GLU A 98 11.42 -2.31 4.52
CA GLU A 98 11.69 -0.89 4.85
C GLU A 98 11.12 0.18 3.92
N ALA A 99 9.80 0.24 3.74
CA ALA A 99 9.15 1.55 3.55
C ALA A 99 8.71 2.03 4.94
N PRO A 100 9.39 3.03 5.55
CA PRO A 100 8.96 3.60 6.80
C PRO A 100 7.49 4.03 6.69
N PRO A 101 6.71 3.98 7.78
CA PRO A 101 5.35 4.50 7.79
C PRO A 101 5.33 5.90 7.17
N PRO A 102 4.31 6.25 6.36
CA PRO A 102 4.26 7.51 5.64
C PRO A 102 4.48 8.66 6.63
N ARG A 103 5.64 9.30 6.51
CA ARG A 103 6.10 10.32 7.43
C ARG A 103 5.89 11.67 6.76
N PRO A 104 4.87 12.45 7.18
CA PRO A 104 4.67 13.78 6.64
C PRO A 104 5.84 14.68 7.03
N HIS A 105 6.17 15.63 6.16
CA HIS A 105 7.17 16.64 6.47
C HIS A 105 6.64 17.61 7.53
N ALA A 106 7.39 17.81 8.62
CA ALA A 106 7.13 18.87 9.59
C ALA A 106 7.57 20.22 9.00
N LEU A 107 6.67 20.89 8.26
CA LEU A 107 6.95 22.10 7.51
C LEU A 107 6.73 23.37 8.35
N ALA A 108 7.76 24.20 8.46
CA ALA A 108 7.70 25.51 9.11
C ALA A 108 8.05 26.65 8.14
N VAL A 109 7.45 27.82 8.33
CA VAL A 109 7.74 29.01 7.49
C VAL A 109 9.17 29.49 7.75
N HIS A 110 9.95 29.67 6.67
CA HIS A 110 11.35 30.05 6.75
C HIS A 110 11.69 31.24 5.86
N SER A 111 12.63 32.08 6.32
CA SER A 111 13.18 33.20 5.54
C SER A 111 14.62 32.87 5.14
N TYR A 112 14.86 32.75 3.84
CA TYR A 112 16.15 32.37 3.28
C TYR A 112 17.03 33.60 3.06
N LYS A 113 18.34 33.44 3.31
CA LYS A 113 19.36 34.51 3.14
C LYS A 113 20.05 34.48 1.78
N ALA A 114 19.76 33.47 0.95
CA ALA A 114 20.31 33.26 -0.38
C ALA A 114 19.22 32.72 -1.32
N PRO A 115 19.38 32.83 -2.66
CA PRO A 115 18.45 32.24 -3.61
C PRO A 115 18.30 30.73 -3.35
N THR A 116 17.08 30.30 -3.03
CA THR A 116 16.77 28.91 -2.67
C THR A 116 15.66 28.41 -3.59
N PHE A 117 15.70 27.13 -3.95
CA PHE A 117 14.76 26.52 -4.89
C PHE A 117 13.87 25.52 -4.17
N CYS A 118 12.67 25.31 -4.71
CA CYS A 118 11.72 24.33 -4.22
C CYS A 118 12.16 22.93 -4.63
N ASP A 119 12.33 22.02 -3.67
CA ASP A 119 12.75 20.64 -3.91
C ASP A 119 11.64 19.80 -4.59
N PHE A 120 10.42 20.33 -4.70
CA PHE A 120 9.30 19.69 -5.41
C PHE A 120 9.17 20.14 -6.87
N CYS A 121 9.18 21.44 -7.16
CA CYS A 121 8.96 21.95 -8.53
C CYS A 121 10.21 22.53 -9.20
N GLY A 122 11.35 22.60 -8.50
CA GLY A 122 12.61 23.11 -9.02
C GLY A 122 12.68 24.63 -9.22
N GLU A 123 11.59 25.36 -8.99
CA GLU A 123 11.54 26.82 -9.16
C GLU A 123 12.03 27.58 -7.92
N MET A 124 12.48 28.81 -8.12
CA MET A 124 13.00 29.66 -7.04
C MET A 124 11.90 30.08 -6.05
N LEU A 125 12.26 30.14 -4.76
CA LEU A 125 11.45 30.70 -3.69
C LEU A 125 11.60 32.23 -3.70
N PHE A 126 10.68 32.93 -4.36
CA PHE A 126 10.73 34.39 -4.48
C PHE A 126 10.22 35.12 -3.23
N GLY A 127 10.79 36.29 -2.94
CA GLY A 127 10.35 37.22 -1.89
C GLY A 127 11.47 37.71 -0.97
N LEU A 128 11.22 38.81 -0.25
CA LEU A 128 12.19 39.41 0.68
C LEU A 128 12.28 38.65 2.02
N VAL A 129 11.15 38.14 2.51
CA VAL A 129 11.05 37.35 3.75
C VAL A 129 10.00 36.25 3.59
N ARG A 130 10.10 35.19 4.40
CA ARG A 130 9.11 34.09 4.47
C ARG A 130 8.78 33.49 3.09
N GLN A 131 9.80 33.30 2.24
CA GLN A 131 9.63 32.91 0.84
C GLN A 131 9.05 31.50 0.68
N GLY A 132 9.25 30.64 1.67
CA GLY A 132 8.81 29.25 1.59
C GLY A 132 8.68 28.57 2.95
N LEU A 133 8.48 27.27 2.86
CA LEU A 133 8.43 26.33 3.96
C LEU A 133 9.72 25.52 3.98
N LYS A 134 10.19 25.15 5.15
CA LYS A 134 11.33 24.25 5.36
C LYS A 134 10.90 23.11 6.27
N CYS A 135 11.25 21.87 5.90
CA CYS A 135 11.05 20.74 6.78
C CYS A 135 12.08 20.75 7.92
N GLU A 136 11.61 20.70 9.17
CA GLU A 136 12.49 20.63 10.35
C GLU A 136 13.22 19.29 10.46
N GLY A 137 12.65 18.24 9.86
CA GLY A 137 13.25 16.91 9.82
C GLY A 137 14.31 16.75 8.73
N CYS A 138 13.91 16.78 7.46
CA CYS A 138 14.81 16.48 6.34
C CYS A 138 15.49 17.71 5.73
N GLY A 139 15.13 18.93 6.16
CA GLY A 139 15.74 20.17 5.68
C GLY A 139 15.34 20.64 4.28
N GLN A 140 14.48 19.89 3.57
CA GLN A 140 13.98 20.26 2.24
C GLN A 140 13.06 21.50 2.29
N ASN A 141 13.02 22.22 1.19
CA ASN A 141 12.42 23.54 1.03
C ASN A 141 11.29 23.48 -0.01
N TYR A 142 10.13 24.06 0.31
CA TYR A 142 8.96 23.99 -0.55
C TYR A 142 8.22 25.32 -0.65
N HIS A 143 7.56 25.60 -1.77
CA HIS A 143 6.55 26.65 -1.80
C HIS A 143 5.33 26.25 -0.97
N LYS A 144 4.57 27.24 -0.50
CA LYS A 144 3.26 27.02 0.13
C LYS A 144 2.31 26.20 -0.75
N ARG A 145 2.30 26.48 -2.06
CA ARG A 145 1.50 25.74 -3.07
C ARG A 145 2.01 24.32 -3.35
N CYS A 146 3.30 24.07 -3.11
CA CYS A 146 3.91 22.76 -3.37
C CYS A 146 3.70 21.82 -2.18
N ALA A 147 3.68 22.34 -0.95
CA ALA A 147 3.53 21.54 0.27
C ALA A 147 2.37 20.55 0.23
N VAL A 148 1.22 20.92 -0.35
CA VAL A 148 0.04 20.04 -0.47
C VAL A 148 0.23 18.88 -1.46
N LYS A 149 1.23 18.94 -2.34
CA LYS A 149 1.55 17.92 -3.36
C LYS A 149 2.77 17.07 -2.99
N VAL A 150 3.46 17.38 -1.90
CA VAL A 150 4.67 16.67 -1.48
C VAL A 150 4.28 15.30 -0.89
N PRO A 151 4.88 14.19 -1.36
CA PRO A 151 4.68 12.87 -0.76
C PRO A 151 5.07 12.82 0.72
N SER A 152 4.41 11.97 1.52
CA SER A 152 4.72 11.79 2.94
C SER A 152 5.86 10.79 3.14
N ASN A 153 7.05 11.11 2.64
CA ASN A 153 8.24 10.25 2.70
C ASN A 153 9.45 10.91 3.39
N CYS A 154 9.19 11.69 4.44
CA CYS A 154 10.25 12.39 5.17
C CYS A 154 11.27 11.39 5.77
N THR A 155 12.55 11.53 5.41
CA THR A 155 13.67 10.68 5.85
C THR A 155 14.28 11.08 7.19
N ALA A 156 13.68 12.02 7.91
CA ALA A 156 14.19 12.46 9.20
C ALA A 156 14.08 11.35 10.27
N PRO A 157 15.08 11.15 11.14
CA PRO A 157 14.92 10.29 12.31
C PRO A 157 13.74 10.77 13.18
N PRO A 158 12.99 9.86 13.84
CA PRO A 158 11.85 10.24 14.66
C PRO A 158 12.30 11.24 15.74
N PRO A 159 11.55 12.33 15.99
CA PRO A 159 11.88 13.24 17.07
C PRO A 159 11.86 12.46 18.39
N PRO A 160 12.90 12.56 19.23
CA PRO A 160 12.88 11.95 20.55
C PRO A 160 11.97 12.80 21.43
N ALA A 161 10.73 12.37 21.66
CA ALA A 161 9.88 13.06 22.63
C ALA A 161 8.77 12.17 23.19
N LEU A 162 9.09 11.38 24.22
CA LEU A 162 8.27 11.22 25.44
C LEU A 162 9.18 10.84 26.64
N VAL A 163 10.16 11.67 26.98
CA VAL A 163 10.64 11.78 28.36
C VAL A 163 10.93 13.26 28.63
N ALA A 164 10.14 13.81 29.56
CA ALA A 164 10.19 15.20 29.95
C ALA A 164 11.43 15.53 30.80
N ALA A 165 11.87 16.78 30.65
CA ALA A 165 12.58 17.61 31.62
C ALA A 165 13.95 17.12 32.15
N ALA A 166 15.03 17.76 31.68
CA ALA A 166 15.93 18.56 32.53
C ALA A 166 17.13 19.09 31.73
N GLY A 167 17.34 20.42 31.79
CA GLY A 167 18.66 21.00 31.99
C GLY A 167 19.59 21.25 30.79
N GLY A 168 19.94 22.53 30.63
CA GLY A 168 21.34 22.92 30.41
C GLY A 168 21.76 23.25 28.97
N GLY A 169 22.11 24.52 28.76
CA GLY A 169 22.51 25.05 27.46
C GLY A 169 23.90 24.65 26.97
N GLY A 170 24.19 25.02 25.73
CA GLY A 170 25.50 24.85 25.11
C GLY A 170 25.47 25.22 23.63
N ARG A 171 26.43 26.03 23.20
CA ARG A 171 26.43 26.86 21.99
C ARG A 171 27.47 26.34 21.00
N ARG A 172 27.27 26.66 19.70
CA ARG A 172 28.24 26.64 18.57
C ARG A 172 28.55 25.23 18.01
N GLN A 173 28.72 24.97 16.71
CA GLN A 173 29.38 25.77 15.67
C GLN A 173 29.04 25.26 14.24
N SER A 174 29.17 26.20 13.31
CA SER A 174 29.30 26.15 11.85
C SER A 174 29.93 24.91 11.18
N ALA A 175 29.37 24.52 10.04
CA ALA A 175 30.11 24.00 8.89
C ALA A 175 29.43 24.41 7.56
N SER A 176 30.23 24.95 6.65
CA SER A 176 29.89 25.39 5.30
C SER A 176 30.30 24.31 4.26
N PRO A 177 30.16 24.53 2.94
CA PRO A 177 29.25 23.82 2.05
C PRO A 177 29.88 22.60 1.35
N ARG A 178 29.03 21.69 0.86
CA ARG A 178 29.43 20.68 -0.14
C ARG A 178 28.51 20.75 -1.36
N SER A 179 29.12 20.99 -2.50
CA SER A 179 28.73 20.51 -3.84
C SER A 179 29.98 19.77 -4.39
N PRO A 180 29.94 18.92 -5.44
CA PRO A 180 28.93 18.84 -6.50
C PRO A 180 28.55 17.40 -6.96
N SER A 181 27.67 17.35 -7.98
CA SER A 181 27.64 16.37 -9.09
C SER A 181 26.70 15.15 -9.06
N ARG A 182 25.76 15.19 -10.03
CA ARG A 182 25.48 14.16 -11.05
C ARG A 182 24.87 12.83 -10.59
N SER A 183 23.58 12.65 -10.86
CA SER A 183 23.04 11.71 -11.88
C SER A 183 21.55 11.50 -11.62
N SER A 184 20.72 12.14 -12.45
CA SER A 184 19.29 11.85 -12.52
C SER A 184 19.10 10.59 -13.36
N THR A 185 19.03 9.44 -12.71
CA THR A 185 18.39 8.25 -13.27
C THR A 185 16.90 8.36 -12.99
N HIS A 186 16.14 8.42 -14.08
CA HIS A 186 14.69 8.26 -14.09
C HIS A 186 14.29 7.06 -13.22
N SER A 187 13.57 7.32 -12.13
CA SER A 187 12.87 6.27 -11.41
C SER A 187 11.43 6.30 -11.87
N HIS A 188 11.12 5.41 -12.81
CA HIS A 188 9.78 5.05 -13.21
C HIS A 188 9.02 4.52 -11.99
N ALA A 189 8.16 5.34 -11.41
CA ALA A 189 7.10 4.86 -10.53
C ALA A 189 5.91 4.48 -11.41
N SER A 190 5.78 3.21 -11.83
CA SER A 190 4.62 2.79 -12.63
C SER A 190 4.23 1.32 -12.52
N HIS A 191 4.44 0.65 -11.38
CA HIS A 191 4.04 -0.77 -11.25
C HIS A 191 2.74 -0.97 -10.44
N ASP A 192 2.33 -0.01 -9.59
CA ASP A 192 1.13 -0.17 -8.75
C ASP A 192 -0.20 0.18 -9.46
N ASP A 193 -0.16 1.09 -10.45
CA ASP A 193 -1.35 1.49 -11.24
C ASP A 193 -1.87 0.35 -12.14
N SER A 194 -1.00 -0.61 -12.47
CA SER A 194 -1.33 -1.73 -13.37
C SER A 194 -2.23 -2.77 -12.68
N LEU A 195 -2.06 -3.01 -11.39
CA LEU A 195 -2.83 -4.02 -10.66
C LEU A 195 -4.26 -3.57 -10.40
N VAL A 196 -4.45 -2.33 -9.96
CA VAL A 196 -5.78 -1.75 -9.74
C VAL A 196 -6.55 -1.63 -11.05
N ARG A 197 -5.88 -1.26 -12.16
CA ARG A 197 -6.50 -1.24 -13.50
C ARG A 197 -6.86 -2.65 -13.98
N ARG A 198 -5.96 -3.62 -13.90
CA ARG A 198 -6.24 -5.01 -14.32
C ARG A 198 -7.34 -5.66 -13.47
N LEU A 199 -7.40 -5.38 -12.18
CA LEU A 199 -8.50 -5.82 -11.31
C LEU A 199 -9.81 -5.09 -11.64
N ALA A 200 -9.77 -3.80 -11.95
CA ALA A 200 -10.95 -3.05 -12.40
C ALA A 200 -11.50 -3.57 -13.73
N ASP A 201 -10.64 -3.98 -14.67
CA ASP A 201 -11.04 -4.56 -15.95
C ASP A 201 -11.74 -5.93 -15.75
N LEU A 202 -11.27 -6.74 -14.80
CA LEU A 202 -11.92 -8.02 -14.41
C LEU A 202 -13.25 -7.84 -13.66
N VAL A 203 -13.43 -6.71 -12.98
CA VAL A 203 -14.69 -6.37 -12.30
C VAL A 203 -15.69 -5.72 -13.26
N THR A 204 -15.23 -5.00 -14.29
CA THR A 204 -16.09 -4.26 -15.23
C THR A 204 -16.36 -4.98 -16.54
N GLY A 205 -15.64 -6.07 -16.86
CA GLY A 205 -15.88 -6.87 -18.06
C GLY A 205 -15.56 -6.14 -19.37
N ASN A 206 -14.78 -5.06 -19.33
CA ASN A 206 -14.33 -4.38 -20.54
C ASN A 206 -13.06 -5.07 -21.06
N ASN A 207 -13.19 -5.69 -22.24
CA ASN A 207 -12.09 -6.23 -23.04
C ASN A 207 -11.61 -5.21 -24.07
#